data_AF-A0AAN4ZGE0-F1
#
_entry.id   AF-A0AAN4ZGE0-F1
#
_cell.length_a   1.000
_cell.length_b   1.000
_cell.length_c   1.000
_cell.angle_alpha   90.00
_cell.angle_beta   90.00
_cell.angle_gamma   90.00
#
_symmetry.space_group_name_H-M   'P 1'
#
loop_
_entity.id
_entity.type
_entity.pdbx_description
1 polymer ?
#
loop_
_entity_poly.entity_id
_entity_poly.type
_entity_poly.pdbx_seq_one_letter_code
_entity_poly.pdbx_strand_id
1 'polypeptide(L)'
;LAFFIFPFLPPLLDALICNVNGTGVDEDWEGQVIATNGQNLTVVPYNTSFSYQTIKCPLGMDRCMRFSPTPVSSFLLLDAAKAQPTFRDLFFNMTTVSGYACASQADCTVIGASSLSSCLNSTGSCCCSSDGCTGS
;
A
#
# COMPACT_ATOMS: atom_id res chain seq x y z
N LEU A 1 49.67 13.58 -20.44
CA LEU A 1 48.50 12.70 -20.25
C LEU A 1 47.76 13.17 -19.00
N ALA A 2 46.56 13.74 -19.14
CA ALA A 2 45.73 14.10 -18.00
C ALA A 2 44.59 13.08 -17.90
N PHE A 3 44.59 12.26 -16.85
CA PHE A 3 43.49 11.36 -16.52
C PHE A 3 42.38 12.19 -15.85
N PHE A 4 41.29 12.47 -16.57
CA PHE A 4 40.06 12.97 -15.97
C PHE A 4 39.35 11.81 -15.27
N ILE A 5 39.49 11.72 -13.96
CA ILE A 5 38.63 10.89 -13.12
C ILE A 5 37.34 11.69 -12.92
N PHE A 6 36.32 11.43 -13.73
CA PHE A 6 34.98 11.89 -13.42
C PHE A 6 34.53 11.19 -12.13
N PRO A 7 34.17 11.92 -11.05
CA PRO A 7 33.42 11.29 -9.98
C PRO A 7 32.08 10.88 -10.60
N PHE A 8 31.86 9.57 -10.70
CA PHE A 8 30.53 9.01 -10.89
C PHE A 8 29.67 9.53 -9.74
N LEU A 9 28.98 10.66 -9.94
CA LEU A 9 27.80 10.95 -9.15
C LEU A 9 26.85 9.79 -9.40
N PRO A 10 26.39 9.05 -8.38
CA PRO A 10 25.27 8.14 -8.58
C PRO A 10 24.14 8.98 -9.19
N PRO A 11 23.45 8.49 -10.23
CA PRO A 11 22.32 9.20 -10.78
C PRO A 11 21.41 9.57 -9.60
N LEU A 12 21.03 10.85 -9.51
CA LEU A 12 19.88 11.24 -8.71
C LEU A 12 18.74 10.38 -9.22
N LEU A 13 18.44 9.27 -8.53
CA LEU A 13 17.25 8.49 -8.81
C LEU A 13 16.11 9.46 -8.54
N ASP A 14 15.48 9.96 -9.62
CA ASP A 14 14.25 10.71 -9.50
C ASP A 14 13.29 9.86 -8.67
N ALA A 15 12.82 10.43 -7.56
CA ALA A 15 11.93 9.74 -6.64
C ALA A 15 10.64 9.40 -7.39
N LEU A 16 10.34 8.11 -7.51
CA LEU A 16 9.16 7.57 -8.19
C LEU A 16 7.89 8.25 -7.65
N ILE A 17 6.98 8.60 -8.54
CA ILE A 17 5.72 9.24 -8.18
C ILE A 17 4.58 8.23 -8.21
N CYS A 18 3.97 7.97 -7.05
CA CYS A 18 2.88 7.01 -6.91
C CYS A 18 1.63 7.64 -6.32
N ASN A 19 0.47 7.12 -6.71
CA ASN A 19 -0.77 7.39 -5.99
C ASN A 19 -0.82 6.53 -4.73
N VAL A 20 -1.18 7.17 -3.63
CA VAL A 20 -1.16 6.59 -2.31
C VAL A 20 -2.52 6.79 -1.66
N ASN A 21 -3.22 5.68 -1.47
CA ASN A 21 -4.52 5.64 -0.83
C ASN A 21 -4.73 4.28 -0.17
N GLY A 22 -5.77 4.17 0.64
CA GLY A 22 -6.16 2.88 1.14
C GLY A 22 -7.45 2.92 1.90
N THR A 23 -8.03 1.75 2.00
CA THR A 23 -9.27 1.45 2.67
C THR A 23 -9.03 0.25 3.55
N GLY A 24 -9.23 0.44 4.85
CA GLY A 24 -9.28 -0.61 5.84
C GLY A 24 -10.73 -0.97 6.14
N VAL A 25 -10.97 -2.25 6.34
CA VAL A 25 -12.24 -2.79 6.82
C VAL A 25 -11.96 -3.51 8.12
N ASP A 26 -12.79 -3.24 9.13
CA ASP A 26 -12.83 -4.02 10.36
C ASP A 26 -13.91 -5.11 10.22
N GLU A 27 -13.47 -6.32 9.84
CA GLU A 27 -14.33 -7.50 9.70
C GLU A 27 -14.55 -8.23 11.03
N ASP A 28 -13.83 -7.88 12.12
CA ASP A 28 -13.94 -8.58 13.43
C ASP A 28 -15.29 -8.32 14.12
N TRP A 29 -16.11 -7.45 13.53
CA TRP A 29 -17.47 -7.17 13.96
C TRP A 29 -18.55 -7.76 13.06
N GLU A 30 -18.22 -8.39 11.92
CA GLU A 30 -19.22 -9.07 11.08
C GLU A 30 -19.68 -10.39 11.71
N GLY A 31 -20.51 -10.28 12.73
CA GLY A 31 -21.28 -11.36 13.31
C GLY A 31 -22.70 -10.89 13.58
N GLN A 32 -23.69 -11.71 13.24
CA GLN A 32 -25.04 -11.50 13.74
C GLN A 32 -25.01 -11.71 15.27
N VAL A 33 -25.03 -10.62 16.03
CA VAL A 33 -25.15 -10.72 17.49
C VAL A 33 -26.62 -10.98 17.77
N ILE A 34 -26.96 -12.23 18.07
CA ILE A 34 -28.29 -12.58 18.57
C ILE A 34 -28.35 -12.05 20.01
N ALA A 35 -29.00 -10.91 20.21
CA ALA A 35 -29.26 -10.41 21.55
C ALA A 35 -30.06 -11.49 22.31
N THR A 36 -29.79 -11.68 23.60
CA THR A 36 -30.44 -12.70 24.47
C THR A 36 -31.98 -12.65 24.46
N ASN A 37 -32.58 -11.59 23.89
CA ASN A 37 -34.01 -11.38 23.69
C ASN A 37 -34.52 -11.65 22.26
N GLY A 38 -33.75 -12.30 21.38
CA GLY A 38 -34.19 -12.71 20.04
C GLY A 38 -34.17 -11.61 18.97
N GLN A 39 -33.46 -10.50 19.20
CA GLN A 39 -33.24 -9.48 18.18
C GLN A 39 -31.96 -9.77 17.39
N ASN A 40 -32.07 -9.78 16.06
CA ASN A 40 -30.91 -9.79 15.17
C ASN A 40 -30.29 -8.40 15.15
N LEU A 41 -29.14 -8.24 15.81
CA LEU A 41 -28.31 -7.05 15.66
C LEU A 41 -27.36 -7.29 14.49
N THR A 42 -27.57 -6.54 13.40
CA THR A 42 -26.59 -6.45 12.31
C THR A 42 -25.54 -5.44 12.74
N VAL A 43 -24.33 -5.88 13.01
CA VAL A 43 -23.22 -4.97 13.24
C VAL A 43 -22.78 -4.42 11.89
N VAL A 44 -22.63 -3.10 11.79
CA VAL A 44 -22.20 -2.43 10.55
C VAL A 44 -20.68 -2.37 10.56
N PRO A 45 -19.98 -2.88 9.53
CA PRO A 45 -18.53 -2.75 9.44
C PRO A 45 -18.13 -1.27 9.40
N TYR A 46 -17.14 -0.89 10.19
CA TYR A 46 -16.52 0.43 10.10
C TYR A 46 -15.45 0.39 9.01
N ASN A 47 -15.64 1.20 7.97
CA ASN A 47 -14.65 1.43 6.93
C ASN A 47 -13.84 2.69 7.26
N THR A 48 -12.52 2.59 7.17
CA THR A 48 -11.63 3.77 7.25
C THR A 48 -10.91 3.90 5.92
N SER A 49 -11.03 5.04 5.26
CA SER A 49 -10.34 5.33 4.02
C SER A 49 -9.49 6.59 4.16
N PHE A 50 -8.30 6.60 3.56
CA PHE A 50 -7.50 7.80 3.39
C PHE A 50 -7.00 7.89 1.94
N SER A 51 -6.68 9.11 1.51
CA SER A 51 -6.09 9.37 0.19
C SER A 51 -5.09 10.51 0.29
N TYR A 52 -3.83 10.22 0.00
CA TYR A 52 -2.78 11.22 -0.20
C TYR A 52 -2.65 11.66 -1.65
N GLN A 53 -3.46 11.09 -2.56
CA GLN A 53 -3.31 11.25 -3.99
C GLN A 53 -1.86 10.91 -4.40
N THR A 54 -1.32 11.67 -5.36
CA THR A 54 0.00 11.48 -5.93
C THR A 54 1.09 12.06 -5.03
N ILE A 55 1.99 11.22 -4.53
CA ILE A 55 3.16 11.63 -3.74
C ILE A 55 4.46 11.15 -4.37
N LYS A 56 5.57 11.83 -4.03
CA LYS A 56 6.93 11.32 -4.28
C LYS A 56 7.27 10.25 -3.26
N CYS A 57 7.72 9.10 -3.72
CA CYS A 57 8.08 8.00 -2.85
C CYS A 57 9.34 8.30 -2.03
N PRO A 58 9.37 7.88 -0.75
CA PRO A 58 10.57 7.92 0.07
C PRO A 58 11.76 7.19 -0.57
N LEU A 59 12.98 7.52 -0.11
CA LEU A 59 14.19 6.81 -0.52
C LEU A 59 14.08 5.31 -0.23
N GLY A 60 14.49 4.48 -1.19
CA GLY A 60 14.42 3.02 -1.09
C GLY A 60 13.10 2.41 -1.57
N MET A 61 12.12 3.22 -1.97
CA MET A 61 10.88 2.76 -2.61
C MET A 61 10.93 3.02 -4.11
N ASP A 62 11.13 1.95 -4.87
CA ASP A 62 11.32 1.96 -6.32
C ASP A 62 10.11 1.38 -7.09
N ARG A 63 8.99 1.15 -6.39
CA ARG A 63 7.76 0.61 -6.94
C ARG A 63 6.53 1.35 -6.42
N CYS A 64 5.53 1.49 -7.28
CA CYS A 64 4.15 1.72 -6.87
C CYS A 64 3.48 0.35 -6.72
N MET A 65 2.77 0.15 -5.62
CA MET A 65 2.14 -1.10 -5.28
C MET A 65 0.64 -0.90 -5.12
N ARG A 66 -0.15 -1.77 -5.75
CA ARG A 66 -1.54 -2.05 -5.43
C ARG A 66 -1.58 -3.27 -4.53
N PHE A 67 -2.16 -3.16 -3.35
CA PHE A 67 -2.44 -4.30 -2.48
C PHE A 67 -3.95 -4.57 -2.51
N SER A 68 -4.34 -5.76 -2.97
CA SER A 68 -5.71 -6.29 -2.87
C SER A 68 -5.94 -6.78 -1.43
N PRO A 69 -7.18 -6.88 -0.91
CA PRO A 69 -7.44 -7.08 0.52
C PRO A 69 -6.43 -8.00 1.20
N THR A 70 -5.58 -7.39 2.02
CA THR A 70 -4.42 -8.02 2.66
C THR A 70 -4.61 -7.93 4.18
N PRO A 71 -4.32 -8.98 4.96
CA PRO A 71 -4.39 -8.92 6.41
C PRO A 71 -3.51 -7.78 6.96
N VAL A 72 -4.02 -7.03 7.93
CA VAL A 72 -3.26 -5.88 8.44
C VAL A 72 -1.93 -6.29 9.04
N SER A 73 -1.87 -7.46 9.68
CA SER A 73 -0.64 -8.04 10.23
C SER A 73 0.45 -8.22 9.18
N SER A 74 0.09 -8.64 7.95
CA SER A 74 1.00 -8.73 6.81
C SER A 74 1.37 -7.35 6.27
N PHE A 75 0.40 -6.43 6.21
CA PHE A 75 0.62 -5.07 5.73
C PHE A 75 1.61 -4.29 6.62
N LEU A 76 1.52 -4.46 7.94
CA LEU A 76 2.39 -3.80 8.91
C LEU A 76 3.87 -4.21 8.79
N LEU A 77 4.16 -5.31 8.09
CA LEU A 77 5.53 -5.75 7.82
C LEU A 77 6.15 -5.07 6.59
N LEU A 78 5.35 -4.40 5.76
CA LEU A 78 5.81 -3.77 4.53
C LEU A 78 6.53 -2.45 4.83
N ASP A 79 7.51 -2.11 4.00
CA ASP A 79 8.22 -0.84 4.10
C ASP A 79 7.25 0.33 3.85
N ALA A 80 6.23 0.12 3.02
CA ALA A 80 5.08 1.02 2.86
C ALA A 80 4.50 1.49 4.21
N ALA A 81 4.22 0.55 5.12
CA ALA A 81 3.66 0.84 6.44
C ALA A 81 4.69 1.44 7.42
N LYS A 82 5.97 1.06 7.29
CA LYS A 82 7.05 1.55 8.16
C LYS A 82 7.47 2.97 7.81
N ALA A 83 7.52 3.31 6.52
CA ALA A 83 7.97 4.61 6.05
C ALA A 83 6.86 5.67 6.01
N GLN A 84 5.59 5.24 6.08
CA GLN A 84 4.43 6.13 6.06
C GLN A 84 3.69 6.01 7.41
N PRO A 85 4.06 6.81 8.43
CA PRO A 85 3.56 6.63 9.79
C PRO A 85 2.03 6.73 9.90
N THR A 86 1.41 7.55 9.05
CA THR A 86 -0.03 7.71 8.99
C THR A 86 -0.77 6.46 8.53
N PHE A 87 -0.16 5.61 7.69
CA PHE A 87 -0.78 4.33 7.29
C PHE A 87 -0.91 3.36 8.45
N ARG A 88 0.16 3.24 9.24
CA ARG A 88 0.18 2.33 10.37
C ARG A 88 -0.89 2.72 11.39
N ASP A 89 -0.92 3.98 11.77
CA ASP A 89 -1.81 4.44 12.84
C ASP A 89 -3.29 4.43 12.40
N LEU A 90 -3.58 4.66 11.13
CA LEU A 90 -4.95 4.60 10.59
C LEU A 90 -5.51 3.18 10.49
N PHE A 91 -4.65 2.20 10.23
CA PHE A 91 -5.10 0.83 9.95
C PHE A 91 -4.79 -0.18 11.03
N PHE A 92 -4.05 0.17 12.09
CA PHE A 92 -3.65 -0.79 13.12
C PHE A 92 -4.82 -1.60 13.72
N ASN A 93 -6.04 -1.03 13.75
CA ASN A 93 -7.26 -1.69 14.26
C ASN A 93 -8.14 -2.32 13.16
N MET A 94 -7.69 -2.38 11.91
CA MET A 94 -8.45 -2.98 10.80
C MET A 94 -8.09 -4.46 10.66
N THR A 95 -8.98 -5.29 10.11
CA THR A 95 -8.66 -6.70 9.82
C THR A 95 -7.97 -6.83 8.48
N THR A 96 -8.51 -6.16 7.46
CA THR A 96 -7.98 -6.17 6.09
C THR A 96 -7.80 -4.75 5.57
N VAL A 97 -6.77 -4.59 4.75
CA VAL A 97 -6.47 -3.32 4.08
C VAL A 97 -6.28 -3.55 2.59
N SER A 98 -6.76 -2.60 1.80
CA SER A 98 -6.58 -2.55 0.34
C SER A 98 -6.24 -1.13 -0.10
N GLY A 99 -5.52 -0.96 -1.20
CA GLY A 99 -5.16 0.37 -1.66
C GLY A 99 -3.89 0.43 -2.51
N TYR A 100 -3.31 1.62 -2.57
CA TYR A 100 -2.07 1.91 -3.26
C TYR A 100 -1.04 2.54 -2.33
N ALA A 101 0.21 2.13 -2.45
CA ALA A 101 1.31 2.67 -1.67
C ALA A 101 2.61 2.71 -2.48
N CYS A 102 3.55 3.54 -2.02
CA CYS A 102 4.95 3.38 -2.39
C CYS A 102 5.50 2.12 -1.71
N ALA A 103 6.29 1.35 -2.44
CA ALA A 103 6.82 0.07 -1.98
C ALA A 103 8.23 -0.17 -2.52
N SER A 104 8.95 -1.05 -1.84
CA SER A 104 10.18 -1.63 -2.38
C SER A 104 9.86 -2.87 -3.23
N GLN A 105 10.78 -3.25 -4.13
CA GLN A 105 10.68 -4.55 -4.81
C GLN A 105 10.56 -5.75 -3.84
N ALA A 106 11.08 -5.62 -2.61
CA ALA A 106 10.94 -6.65 -1.57
C ALA A 106 9.49 -6.76 -1.08
N ASP A 107 8.83 -5.63 -0.80
CA ASP A 107 7.41 -5.59 -0.39
C ASP A 107 6.51 -6.25 -1.44
N CYS A 108 6.75 -5.96 -2.71
CA CYS A 108 6.04 -6.57 -3.84
C CYS A 108 6.13 -8.10 -3.83
N THR A 109 7.29 -8.63 -3.43
CA THR A 109 7.53 -10.07 -3.34
C THR A 109 6.80 -10.68 -2.14
N VAL A 110 6.81 -9.98 -0.99
CA VAL A 110 6.13 -10.41 0.25
C VAL A 110 4.64 -10.60 0.03
N ILE A 111 3.98 -9.69 -0.69
CA ILE A 111 2.53 -9.78 -0.95
C ILE A 111 2.18 -10.59 -2.20
N GLY A 112 3.17 -11.22 -2.85
CA GLY A 112 2.97 -11.99 -4.09
C GLY A 112 2.38 -11.16 -5.23
N ALA A 113 2.77 -9.88 -5.33
CA ALA A 113 2.25 -8.98 -6.34
C ALA A 113 2.77 -9.33 -7.75
N SER A 114 1.88 -9.21 -8.75
CA SER A 114 2.29 -9.31 -10.15
C SER A 114 3.10 -8.07 -10.55
N SER A 115 4.25 -8.26 -11.19
CA SER A 115 5.02 -7.15 -11.76
C SER A 115 4.43 -6.77 -13.12
N LEU A 116 3.80 -5.60 -13.21
CA LEU A 116 3.16 -5.09 -14.42
C LEU A 116 3.73 -3.72 -14.80
N SER A 117 3.52 -3.30 -16.05
CA SER A 117 3.79 -1.92 -16.48
C SER A 117 2.78 -0.91 -15.93
N SER A 118 1.57 -1.36 -15.56
CA SER A 118 0.52 -0.57 -14.92
C SER A 118 -0.40 -1.46 -14.08
N CYS A 119 -0.85 -0.95 -12.95
CA CYS A 119 -1.80 -1.60 -12.05
C CYS A 119 -3.24 -1.11 -12.19
N LEU A 120 -3.55 -0.20 -13.13
CA LEU A 120 -4.86 0.43 -13.30
C LEU A 120 -6.04 -0.55 -13.42
N ASN A 121 -5.82 -1.68 -14.11
CA ASN A 121 -6.84 -2.70 -14.36
C ASN A 121 -6.53 -4.02 -13.65
N SER A 122 -5.59 -4.01 -12.69
CA SER A 122 -5.26 -5.23 -11.94
C SER A 122 -6.41 -5.59 -11.00
N THR A 123 -6.84 -6.85 -10.99
CA THR A 123 -7.81 -7.36 -10.01
C THR A 123 -7.12 -7.82 -8.73
N GLY A 124 -5.85 -8.23 -8.80
CA GLY A 124 -5.03 -8.65 -7.66
C GLY A 124 -3.93 -7.67 -7.26
N SER A 125 -3.11 -8.06 -6.28
CA SER A 125 -1.93 -7.29 -5.89
C SER A 125 -0.97 -7.13 -7.07
N CYS A 126 -0.46 -5.92 -7.26
CA CYS A 126 0.34 -5.55 -8.43
C CYS A 126 1.43 -4.55 -8.03
N CYS A 127 2.58 -4.61 -8.71
CA CYS A 127 3.61 -3.60 -8.61
C CYS A 127 4.05 -3.12 -9.99
N CYS A 128 4.36 -1.83 -10.07
CA CYS A 128 4.83 -1.17 -11.28
C CYS A 128 5.88 -0.11 -10.93
N SER A 129 6.68 0.33 -11.90
CA SER A 129 7.89 1.15 -11.66
C SER A 129 7.89 2.48 -12.41
N SER A 130 6.75 2.90 -12.94
CA SER A 130 6.58 4.15 -13.69
C SER A 130 5.68 5.12 -12.93
N ASP A 131 5.90 6.41 -13.14
CA ASP A 131 5.10 7.43 -12.48
C ASP A 131 3.61 7.27 -12.79
N GLY A 132 2.77 7.30 -11.75
CA GLY A 132 1.31 7.22 -11.88
C GLY A 132 0.79 5.86 -12.36
N CYS A 133 1.61 4.80 -12.33
CA CYS A 133 1.23 3.51 -12.87
C CYS A 133 0.10 2.79 -12.10
N THR A 134 -0.19 3.23 -10.87
CA THR A 134 -1.34 2.82 -10.06
C THR A 134 -2.61 3.64 -10.30
N GLY A 135 -2.56 4.63 -11.19
CA GLY A 135 -3.64 5.58 -11.48
C GLY A 135 -3.56 6.86 -10.68
N SER A 136 -4.26 7.90 -11.13
CA SER A 136 -4.32 9.24 -10.53
C SER A 136 -5.55 9.39 -9.64
#